data_AF-A0A401Q0X9-F1
#
_entry.id   AF-A0A401Q0X9-F1
#
_cell.length_a   1.000
_cell.length_b   1.000
_cell.length_c   1.000
_cell.angle_alpha   90.00
_cell.angle_beta   90.00
_cell.angle_gamma   90.00
#
_symmetry.space_group_name_H-M   'P 1'
#
loop_
_entity.id
_entity.type
_entity.pdbx_description
1 polymer ?
#
loop_
_entity_poly.entity_id
_entity_poly.type
_entity_poly.pdbx_seq_one_letter_code
_entity_poly.pdbx_strand_id
1 'polypeptide(L)'
;MRLYHLETVAFSDQKPLHLLQTEIQQGYTIADLCKLHNIKHVVLSGAHHVHRKYSLPARHMDAKACINDYMNEIALPKTEIIVPFYFESFLTTFKPSPAGNNTYKIAIPMGEAAMDGISIKQIGPIVTTLFKNPRRWIGKSCFLSAGSLRIQEYSQILTNQLYPKQFKDSRISLREFVECFGGPGAQDLGNMFEFWKRGGQKMNCALTLELYPELQQFQQWVSANSTILRTALDN
;
A
#
# COMPACT_ATOMS: atom_id res chain seq x y z
N MET A 1 -23.76 -16.20 21.59
CA MET A 1 -22.47 -15.66 22.05
C MET A 1 -21.43 -16.78 21.95
N ARG A 2 -20.83 -16.97 20.77
CA ARG A 2 -19.72 -17.92 20.57
C ARG A 2 -18.42 -17.11 20.64
N LEU A 3 -17.63 -17.37 21.68
CA LEU A 3 -16.26 -16.90 21.79
C LEU A 3 -15.44 -17.63 20.71
N TYR A 4 -15.10 -16.91 19.64
CA TYR A 4 -14.12 -17.40 18.68
C TYR A 4 -12.75 -17.36 19.35
N HIS A 5 -12.06 -18.51 19.38
CA HIS A 5 -10.67 -18.62 19.81
C HIS A 5 -9.81 -17.71 18.92
N LEU A 6 -9.51 -16.52 19.43
CA LEU A 6 -8.42 -15.69 18.95
C LEU A 6 -7.13 -16.44 19.29
N GLU A 7 -6.47 -17.05 18.31
CA GLU A 7 -5.02 -17.22 18.42
C GLU A 7 -4.43 -15.81 18.48
N THR A 8 -4.20 -15.34 19.70
CA THR A 8 -3.50 -14.09 19.97
C THR A 8 -2.15 -14.15 19.31
N VAL A 9 -2.02 -13.47 18.16
CA VAL A 9 -0.72 -13.14 17.60
C VAL A 9 -0.06 -12.20 18.61
N ALA A 10 0.81 -12.77 19.45
CA ALA A 10 1.50 -12.04 20.50
C ALA A 10 2.59 -11.18 19.86
N PHE A 11 2.29 -9.89 19.67
CA PHE A 11 3.28 -8.88 19.33
C PHE A 11 3.87 -8.33 20.63
N SER A 12 5.20 -8.17 20.73
CA SER A 12 5.90 -7.90 21.98
C SER A 12 5.74 -6.49 22.56
N ASP A 13 5.02 -5.57 21.88
CA ASP A 13 4.86 -4.18 22.32
C ASP A 13 3.39 -3.83 22.63
N GLN A 14 3.10 -3.56 23.90
CA GLN A 14 1.72 -3.38 24.42
C GLN A 14 0.96 -2.16 23.86
N LYS A 15 1.64 -1.04 23.54
CA LYS A 15 0.98 0.17 22.98
C LYS A 15 0.47 0.00 21.54
N PRO A 16 1.28 -0.50 20.60
CA PRO A 16 0.85 -0.65 19.22
C PRO A 16 -0.04 -1.88 18.94
N LEU A 17 -0.16 -2.82 19.88
CA LEU A 17 -1.17 -3.90 19.88
C LEU A 17 -2.61 -3.35 19.82
N HIS A 18 -2.89 -2.24 20.50
CA HIS A 18 -4.22 -1.63 20.54
C HIS A 18 -4.69 -1.13 19.16
N LEU A 19 -3.79 -0.58 18.34
CA LEU A 19 -4.15 -0.04 17.03
C LEU A 19 -4.55 -1.14 16.05
N LEU A 20 -3.80 -2.25 16.03
CA LEU A 20 -4.14 -3.44 15.24
C LEU A 20 -5.52 -3.97 15.60
N GLN A 21 -5.76 -4.19 16.90
CA GLN A 21 -7.03 -4.72 17.40
C GLN A 21 -8.20 -3.78 17.10
N THR A 22 -7.98 -2.46 17.20
CA THR A 22 -8.98 -1.46 16.86
C THR A 22 -9.40 -1.55 15.40
N GLU A 23 -8.44 -1.62 14.47
CA GLU A 23 -8.74 -1.74 13.04
C GLU A 23 -9.51 -3.03 12.73
N ILE A 24 -9.08 -4.16 13.29
CA ILE A 24 -9.77 -5.46 13.12
C ILE A 24 -11.21 -5.36 13.65
N GLN A 25 -11.39 -4.84 14.86
CA GLN A 25 -12.71 -4.72 15.47
C GLN A 25 -13.65 -3.81 14.65
N GLN A 26 -13.14 -2.70 14.12
CA GLN A 26 -13.90 -1.83 13.23
C GLN A 26 -14.29 -2.57 11.95
N GLY A 27 -13.35 -3.28 11.31
CA GLY A 27 -13.62 -4.06 10.11
C GLY A 27 -14.66 -5.16 10.32
N TYR A 28 -14.60 -5.88 11.44
CA TYR A 28 -15.57 -6.92 11.80
C TYR A 28 -16.95 -6.32 12.04
N THR A 29 -17.02 -5.22 12.79
CA THR A 29 -18.27 -4.50 13.03
C THR A 29 -18.92 -4.05 11.72
N ILE A 30 -18.13 -3.50 10.79
CA ILE A 30 -18.63 -3.13 9.45
C ILE A 30 -19.12 -4.36 8.69
N ALA A 31 -18.37 -5.46 8.71
CA ALA A 31 -18.74 -6.71 8.04
C ALA A 31 -20.08 -7.26 8.55
N ASP A 32 -20.27 -7.28 9.87
CA ASP A 32 -21.50 -7.70 10.54
C ASP A 32 -22.68 -6.81 10.15
N LEU A 33 -22.50 -5.49 10.17
CA LEU A 33 -23.54 -4.54 9.75
C LEU A 33 -23.89 -4.72 8.27
N CYS A 34 -22.90 -4.90 7.40
CA CYS A 34 -23.15 -5.18 5.99
C CYS A 34 -23.94 -6.47 5.79
N LYS A 35 -23.64 -7.53 6.57
CA LYS A 35 -24.36 -8.79 6.53
C LYS A 35 -25.80 -8.62 7.02
N LEU A 36 -25.98 -8.00 8.19
CA LEU A 36 -27.27 -7.73 8.81
C LEU A 36 -28.20 -6.95 7.87
N HIS A 37 -27.67 -5.95 7.18
CA HIS A 37 -28.42 -5.10 6.25
C HIS A 37 -28.46 -5.62 4.81
N ASN A 38 -28.00 -6.86 4.55
CA ASN A 38 -28.02 -7.49 3.23
C ASN A 38 -27.37 -6.63 2.12
N ILE A 39 -26.26 -5.96 2.45
CA ILE A 39 -25.48 -5.18 1.48
C ILE A 39 -25.04 -6.09 0.33
N LYS A 40 -25.27 -5.63 -0.90
CA LYS A 40 -25.16 -6.46 -2.11
C LYS A 40 -23.73 -6.57 -2.65
N HIS A 41 -22.89 -5.59 -2.36
CA HIS A 41 -21.50 -5.58 -2.78
C HIS A 41 -20.68 -4.69 -1.85
N VAL A 42 -19.63 -5.24 -1.26
CA VAL A 42 -18.62 -4.49 -0.51
C VAL A 42 -17.31 -4.49 -1.31
N VAL A 43 -16.64 -3.34 -1.41
CA VAL A 43 -15.27 -3.27 -1.91
C VAL A 43 -14.35 -3.01 -0.73
N LEU A 44 -13.53 -3.99 -0.38
CA LEU A 44 -12.58 -3.92 0.72
C LEU A 44 -11.21 -3.51 0.19
N SER A 45 -10.61 -2.46 0.77
CA SER A 45 -9.17 -2.21 0.62
C SER A 45 -8.40 -3.15 1.55
N GLY A 46 -7.97 -4.28 1.02
CA GLY A 46 -7.27 -5.35 1.73
C GLY A 46 -5.74 -5.18 1.74
N ALA A 47 -5.06 -6.18 2.28
CA ALA A 47 -3.61 -6.33 2.22
C ALA A 47 -3.20 -7.80 2.36
N HIS A 48 -1.93 -8.10 2.12
CA HIS A 48 -1.37 -9.45 2.29
C HIS A 48 -1.22 -9.80 3.78
N HIS A 49 -1.40 -11.09 4.13
CA HIS A 49 -0.93 -11.61 5.41
C HIS A 49 0.61 -11.70 5.43
N VAL A 50 1.27 -10.69 5.98
CA VAL A 50 2.74 -10.66 6.06
C VAL A 50 3.22 -11.59 7.16
N HIS A 51 2.59 -11.54 8.34
CA HIS A 51 2.98 -12.38 9.47
C HIS A 51 2.75 -13.86 9.17
N ARG A 52 1.60 -14.24 8.59
CA ARG A 52 1.31 -15.64 8.24
C ARG A 52 2.30 -16.21 7.22
N LYS A 53 2.79 -15.38 6.30
CA LYS A 53 3.60 -15.83 5.15
C LYS A 53 5.10 -15.75 5.40
N TYR A 54 5.57 -14.80 6.22
CA TYR A 54 7.00 -14.54 6.44
C TYR A 54 7.39 -14.43 7.92
N SER A 55 6.45 -14.61 8.86
CA SER A 55 6.67 -14.42 10.30
C SER A 55 7.22 -13.03 10.65
N LEU A 56 6.91 -12.03 9.81
CA LEU A 56 7.26 -10.64 10.02
C LEU A 56 5.99 -9.85 10.41
N PRO A 57 5.97 -9.13 11.53
CA PRO A 57 4.80 -8.35 11.92
C PRO A 57 4.69 -7.08 11.07
N ALA A 58 3.67 -6.97 10.21
CA ALA A 58 3.34 -5.72 9.52
C ALA A 58 1.87 -5.40 9.81
N ARG A 59 1.62 -4.88 11.02
CA ARG A 59 0.28 -4.87 11.64
C ARG A 59 -0.79 -4.24 10.77
N HIS A 60 -0.49 -3.10 10.13
CA HIS A 60 -1.41 -2.41 9.23
C HIS A 60 -1.82 -3.24 7.99
N MET A 61 -1.00 -4.21 7.57
CA MET A 61 -1.36 -5.16 6.51
C MET A 61 -2.08 -6.37 7.08
N ASP A 62 -1.56 -6.94 8.18
CA ASP A 62 -2.14 -8.13 8.81
C ASP A 62 -3.57 -7.86 9.31
N ALA A 63 -3.89 -6.65 9.80
CA ALA A 63 -5.23 -6.25 10.19
C ALA A 63 -6.23 -6.40 9.04
N LYS A 64 -5.89 -5.82 7.88
CA LYS A 64 -6.72 -5.82 6.67
C LYS A 64 -6.91 -7.23 6.13
N ALA A 65 -5.86 -8.04 6.19
CA ALA A 65 -5.90 -9.44 5.79
C ALA A 65 -6.85 -10.26 6.71
N CYS A 66 -6.80 -10.05 8.03
CA CYS A 66 -7.75 -10.65 8.97
C CYS A 66 -9.21 -10.22 8.71
N ILE A 67 -9.44 -8.94 8.40
CA ILE A 67 -10.77 -8.44 8.02
C ILE A 67 -11.26 -9.12 6.74
N ASN A 68 -10.38 -9.31 5.76
CA ASN A 68 -10.71 -10.02 4.52
C ASN A 68 -11.10 -11.49 4.77
N ASP A 69 -10.33 -12.20 5.60
CA ASP A 69 -10.61 -13.57 6.03
C ASP A 69 -11.98 -13.66 6.73
N TYR A 70 -12.28 -12.75 7.64
CA TYR A 70 -13.56 -12.72 8.35
C TYR A 70 -14.74 -12.44 7.41
N MET A 71 -14.60 -11.48 6.50
CA MET A 71 -15.64 -11.22 5.50
C MET A 71 -15.89 -12.43 4.58
N ASN A 72 -14.86 -13.24 4.31
CA ASN A 72 -15.03 -14.53 3.61
C ASN A 72 -15.78 -15.54 4.49
N GLU A 73 -15.41 -15.67 5.77
CA GLU A 73 -16.03 -16.61 6.73
C GLU A 73 -17.54 -16.38 6.86
N ILE A 74 -17.98 -15.12 6.98
CA ILE A 74 -19.40 -14.77 7.08
C ILE A 74 -20.11 -14.75 5.71
N ALA A 75 -19.42 -15.14 4.63
CA ALA A 75 -19.89 -15.14 3.26
C ALA A 75 -20.51 -13.78 2.84
N LEU A 76 -19.75 -12.70 3.04
CA LEU A 76 -20.14 -11.36 2.59
C LEU A 76 -19.85 -11.22 1.08
N PRO A 77 -20.76 -10.66 0.27
CA PRO A 77 -20.51 -10.45 -1.15
C PRO A 77 -19.50 -9.30 -1.34
N LYS A 78 -18.20 -9.62 -1.32
CA LYS A 78 -17.13 -8.62 -1.42
C LYS A 78 -16.22 -8.81 -2.62
N THR A 79 -15.62 -7.73 -3.07
CA THR A 79 -14.39 -7.72 -3.86
C THR A 79 -13.29 -7.10 -3.03
N GLU A 80 -12.12 -7.74 -2.99
CA GLU A 80 -10.94 -7.16 -2.36
C GLU A 80 -10.11 -6.42 -3.41
N ILE A 81 -9.60 -5.24 -3.06
CA ILE A 81 -8.54 -4.58 -3.80
C ILE A 81 -7.30 -4.54 -2.92
N ILE A 82 -6.14 -4.92 -3.48
CA ILE A 82 -4.84 -4.76 -2.83
C ILE A 82 -4.15 -3.60 -3.52
N VAL A 83 -3.89 -2.55 -2.77
CA VAL A 83 -3.35 -1.30 -3.30
C VAL A 83 -1.84 -1.25 -3.04
N PRO A 84 -1.02 -0.91 -4.06
CA PRO A 84 0.43 -0.82 -3.91
C PRO A 84 0.83 0.54 -3.33
N PHE A 85 2.12 0.90 -3.44
CA PHE A 85 2.63 2.19 -2.98
C PHE A 85 1.93 3.36 -3.69
N TYR A 86 1.51 4.37 -2.93
CA TYR A 86 0.92 5.57 -3.52
C TYR A 86 1.98 6.51 -4.06
N PHE A 87 1.84 6.97 -5.30
CA PHE A 87 2.75 7.99 -5.84
C PHE A 87 2.71 9.28 -5.00
N GLU A 88 1.55 9.63 -4.46
CA GLU A 88 1.36 10.77 -3.55
C GLU A 88 2.19 10.66 -2.25
N SER A 89 2.66 9.48 -1.88
CA SER A 89 3.57 9.32 -0.74
C SER A 89 4.91 10.02 -0.94
N PHE A 90 5.33 10.33 -2.18
CA PHE A 90 6.48 11.19 -2.47
C PHE A 90 6.27 12.67 -2.11
N LEU A 91 5.04 13.08 -1.79
CA LEU A 91 4.72 14.42 -1.30
C LEU A 91 4.69 14.48 0.23
N THR A 92 4.68 13.34 0.91
CA THR A 92 4.40 13.24 2.35
C THR A 92 5.43 12.33 3.05
N THR A 93 5.03 11.13 3.44
CA THR A 93 5.80 10.19 4.27
C THR A 93 7.14 9.77 3.65
N PHE A 94 7.21 9.69 2.33
CA PHE A 94 8.39 9.28 1.58
C PHE A 94 8.90 10.41 0.68
N LYS A 95 8.69 11.66 1.11
CA LYS A 95 9.23 12.84 0.44
C LYS A 95 10.77 12.72 0.33
N PRO A 96 11.34 12.93 -0.87
CA PRO A 96 12.79 12.93 -1.05
C PRO A 96 13.48 13.95 -0.13
N SER A 97 14.53 13.52 0.57
CA SER A 97 15.26 14.37 1.51
C SER A 97 16.40 15.14 0.83
N PRO A 98 16.67 16.40 1.23
CA PRO A 98 17.79 17.17 0.67
C PRO A 98 19.14 16.48 0.91
N ALA A 99 20.01 16.52 -0.09
CA ALA A 99 21.35 15.92 -0.06
C ALA A 99 22.44 16.80 -0.70
N GLY A 100 22.13 18.08 -0.95
CA GLY A 100 23.02 19.05 -1.58
C GLY A 100 22.24 20.06 -2.41
N ASN A 101 22.95 20.94 -3.14
CA ASN A 101 22.31 21.92 -4.00
C ASN A 101 21.49 21.23 -5.10
N ASN A 102 20.18 21.50 -5.14
CA ASN A 102 19.21 20.86 -6.03
C ASN A 102 19.29 19.32 -6.07
N THR A 103 19.85 18.68 -5.05
CA THR A 103 20.03 17.22 -5.01
C THR A 103 19.24 16.63 -3.86
N TYR A 104 18.49 15.57 -4.13
CA TYR A 104 17.61 14.89 -3.17
C TYR A 104 17.87 13.39 -3.18
N LYS A 105 17.57 12.73 -2.05
CA LYS A 105 17.69 11.29 -1.88
C LYS A 105 16.32 10.67 -1.61
N ILE A 106 16.04 9.54 -2.25
CA ILE A 106 14.88 8.70 -1.98
C ILE A 106 15.32 7.58 -1.06
N ALA A 107 14.79 7.55 0.17
CA ALA A 107 15.16 6.60 1.21
C ALA A 107 14.08 5.52 1.39
N ILE A 108 13.98 4.62 0.42
CA ILE A 108 13.06 3.47 0.45
C ILE A 108 13.89 2.18 0.37
N PRO A 109 13.81 1.26 1.35
CA PRO A 109 14.76 0.16 1.52
C PRO A 109 14.47 -1.07 0.62
N MET A 110 14.24 -0.84 -0.68
CA MET A 110 13.92 -1.91 -1.64
C MET A 110 15.17 -2.57 -2.27
N GLY A 111 16.35 -1.95 -2.18
CA GLY A 111 17.55 -2.41 -2.87
C GLY A 111 17.31 -2.54 -4.38
N GLU A 112 17.63 -3.69 -4.96
CA GLU A 112 17.44 -3.95 -6.40
C GLU A 112 16.03 -4.44 -6.76
N ALA A 113 15.15 -4.64 -5.77
CA ALA A 113 13.78 -5.07 -6.01
C ALA A 113 12.93 -3.91 -6.57
N ALA A 114 12.03 -4.24 -7.50
CA ALA A 114 11.05 -3.29 -8.00
C ALA A 114 9.90 -3.11 -7.00
N MET A 115 9.32 -1.92 -6.98
CA MET A 115 8.18 -1.55 -6.16
C MET A 115 7.03 -1.12 -7.07
N ASP A 116 5.93 -1.86 -6.99
CA ASP A 116 4.69 -1.44 -7.67
C ASP A 116 4.14 -0.18 -7.01
N GLY A 117 3.55 0.70 -7.84
CA GLY A 117 2.88 1.89 -7.35
C GLY A 117 1.68 2.31 -8.18
N ILE A 118 0.86 3.20 -7.62
CA ILE A 118 -0.35 3.75 -8.25
C ILE A 118 -0.65 5.14 -7.69
N SER A 119 -1.26 6.02 -8.48
CA SER A 119 -1.86 7.25 -7.94
C SER A 119 -3.19 6.97 -7.23
N ILE A 120 -3.39 7.59 -6.06
CA ILE A 120 -4.64 7.55 -5.28
C ILE A 120 -5.85 7.94 -6.14
N LYS A 121 -5.69 8.90 -7.05
CA LYS A 121 -6.79 9.38 -7.92
C LYS A 121 -7.36 8.29 -8.82
N GLN A 122 -6.60 7.22 -9.08
CA GLN A 122 -6.99 6.13 -9.97
C GLN A 122 -7.82 5.05 -9.25
N ILE A 123 -7.84 5.06 -7.91
CA ILE A 123 -8.60 4.08 -7.13
C ILE A 123 -10.10 4.27 -7.30
N GLY A 124 -10.60 5.52 -7.33
CA GLY A 124 -12.02 5.82 -7.50
C GLY A 124 -12.62 5.25 -8.79
N PRO A 125 -12.03 5.53 -9.97
CA PRO A 125 -12.45 4.92 -11.23
C PRO A 125 -12.40 3.38 -11.22
N ILE A 126 -11.33 2.77 -10.67
CA ILE A 126 -11.22 1.31 -10.54
C ILE A 126 -12.39 0.74 -9.72
N VAL A 127 -12.64 1.30 -8.53
CA VAL A 127 -13.74 0.89 -7.65
C VAL A 127 -15.09 1.06 -8.34
N THR A 128 -15.26 2.13 -9.12
CA THR A 128 -16.46 2.35 -9.94
C THR A 128 -16.68 1.22 -10.95
N THR A 129 -15.62 0.78 -11.64
CA THR A 129 -15.68 -0.36 -12.57
C THR A 129 -16.07 -1.66 -11.86
N LEU A 130 -15.57 -1.89 -10.64
CA LEU A 130 -15.93 -3.07 -9.83
C LEU A 130 -17.42 -3.07 -9.51
N PHE A 131 -17.97 -1.96 -9.03
CA PHE A 131 -19.40 -1.84 -8.71
C PHE A 131 -20.32 -1.93 -9.92
N LYS A 132 -19.87 -1.50 -11.11
CA LYS A 132 -20.62 -1.66 -12.37
C LYS A 132 -20.66 -3.11 -12.86
N ASN A 133 -19.73 -3.95 -12.41
CA ASN A 133 -19.56 -5.33 -12.89
C ASN A 133 -19.54 -6.35 -11.73
N PRO A 134 -20.51 -6.33 -10.80
CA PRO A 134 -20.43 -7.09 -9.54
C PRO A 134 -20.39 -8.60 -9.77
N ARG A 135 -21.12 -9.12 -10.76
CA ARG A 135 -21.11 -10.55 -11.13
C ARG A 135 -19.72 -11.07 -11.53
N ARG A 136 -18.87 -10.19 -12.08
CA ARG A 136 -17.51 -10.55 -12.49
C ARG A 136 -16.54 -10.55 -11.32
N TRP A 137 -16.76 -9.68 -10.32
CA TRP A 137 -15.72 -9.31 -9.35
C TRP A 137 -16.02 -9.72 -7.90
N ILE A 138 -17.28 -9.96 -7.52
CA ILE A 138 -17.60 -10.49 -6.19
C ILE A 138 -16.89 -11.84 -6.02
N GLY A 139 -16.26 -12.03 -4.86
CA GLY A 139 -15.44 -13.19 -4.51
C GLY A 139 -14.00 -13.12 -5.00
N LYS A 140 -13.57 -12.05 -5.68
CA LYS A 140 -12.20 -11.90 -6.21
C LYS A 140 -11.37 -10.89 -5.42
N SER A 141 -10.05 -11.06 -5.52
CA SER A 141 -9.05 -10.08 -5.07
C SER A 141 -8.33 -9.50 -6.30
N CYS A 142 -8.29 -8.17 -6.38
CA CYS A 142 -7.68 -7.41 -7.46
C CYS A 142 -6.38 -6.76 -6.96
N PHE A 143 -5.24 -7.26 -7.43
CA PHE A 143 -3.92 -6.76 -7.04
C PHE A 143 -3.49 -5.63 -7.96
N LEU A 144 -3.62 -4.39 -7.51
CA LEU A 144 -3.50 -3.21 -8.36
C LEU A 144 -2.03 -2.82 -8.58
N SER A 145 -1.72 -2.27 -9.75
CA SER A 145 -0.41 -1.69 -10.09
C SER A 145 -0.53 -0.80 -11.33
N ALA A 146 0.08 0.37 -11.29
CA ALA A 146 0.30 1.24 -12.45
C ALA A 146 1.75 1.18 -12.98
N GLY A 147 2.49 0.14 -12.60
CA GLY A 147 3.90 -0.05 -12.98
C GLY A 147 4.74 -0.45 -11.77
N SER A 148 5.77 -1.24 -12.05
CA SER A 148 6.75 -1.73 -11.06
C SER A 148 8.12 -1.23 -11.48
N LEU A 149 8.76 -0.43 -10.61
CA LEU A 149 10.02 0.24 -10.88
C LEU A 149 10.98 0.08 -9.70
N ARG A 150 12.27 -0.01 -9.97
CA ARG A 150 13.32 0.12 -8.94
C ARG A 150 13.39 1.57 -8.45
N ILE A 151 13.87 1.79 -7.23
CA ILE A 151 14.03 3.14 -6.66
C ILE A 151 14.95 4.02 -7.52
N GLN A 152 15.97 3.42 -8.14
CA GLN A 152 16.81 4.11 -9.12
C GLN A 152 16.01 4.62 -10.34
N GLU A 153 15.05 3.85 -10.84
CA GLU A 153 14.21 4.24 -11.97
C GLU A 153 13.21 5.33 -11.59
N TYR A 154 12.59 5.23 -10.40
CA TYR A 154 11.80 6.33 -9.81
C TYR A 154 12.63 7.62 -9.73
N SER A 155 13.88 7.52 -9.26
CA SER A 155 14.80 8.66 -9.14
C SER A 155 15.15 9.27 -10.51
N GLN A 156 15.38 8.43 -11.52
CA GLN A 156 15.67 8.90 -12.88
C GLN A 156 14.47 9.64 -13.49
N ILE A 157 13.26 9.12 -13.31
CA ILE A 157 12.04 9.77 -13.80
C ILE A 157 11.86 11.13 -13.13
N LEU A 158 12.00 11.22 -11.81
CA LEU A 158 11.91 12.49 -11.09
C LEU A 158 13.00 13.48 -11.56
N THR A 159 14.24 13.02 -11.74
CA THR A 159 15.34 13.86 -12.25
C THR A 159 15.04 14.44 -13.63
N ASN A 160 14.54 13.61 -14.54
CA ASN A 160 14.24 14.03 -15.91
C ASN A 160 13.07 15.03 -15.93
N GLN A 161 12.00 14.75 -15.19
CA GLN A 161 10.78 15.55 -15.21
C GLN A 161 10.88 16.83 -14.37
N LEU A 162 11.76 16.85 -13.36
CA LEU A 162 11.88 17.96 -12.40
C LEU A 162 13.20 18.73 -12.51
N TYR A 163 13.90 18.63 -13.65
CA TYR A 163 15.12 19.42 -13.92
C TYR A 163 14.94 20.90 -13.51
N PRO A 164 15.93 21.55 -12.86
CA PRO A 164 17.29 21.08 -12.58
C PRO A 164 17.47 20.21 -11.32
N LYS A 165 16.39 19.81 -10.64
CA LYS A 165 16.48 18.97 -9.43
C LYS A 165 16.96 17.55 -9.79
N GLN A 166 17.89 17.02 -9.01
CA GLN A 166 18.50 15.71 -9.16
C GLN A 166 18.06 14.80 -8.02
N PHE A 167 17.64 13.58 -8.33
CA PHE A 167 17.18 12.60 -7.35
C PHE A 167 18.06 11.36 -7.43
N LYS A 168 18.42 10.82 -6.27
CA LYS A 168 19.24 9.62 -6.15
C LYS A 168 18.57 8.61 -5.23
N ASP A 169 18.64 7.35 -5.61
CA ASP A 169 18.39 6.26 -4.68
C ASP A 169 19.46 6.32 -3.58
N SER A 170 19.04 6.43 -2.32
CA SER A 170 19.99 6.44 -1.20
C SER A 170 20.58 5.06 -0.93
N ARG A 171 19.95 3.99 -1.44
CA ARG A 171 20.24 2.59 -1.13
C ARG A 171 20.25 2.31 0.37
N ILE A 172 19.39 3.01 1.13
CA ILE A 172 19.26 2.83 2.58
C ILE A 172 18.99 1.36 2.93
N SER A 173 19.68 0.84 3.93
CA SER A 173 19.39 -0.49 4.44
C SER A 173 18.06 -0.50 5.21
N LEU A 174 17.45 -1.68 5.37
CA LEU A 174 16.23 -1.82 6.18
C LEU A 174 16.44 -1.37 7.63
N ARG A 175 17.61 -1.69 8.21
CA ARG A 175 17.96 -1.30 9.57
C ARG A 175 18.00 0.23 9.70
N GLU A 176 18.77 0.88 8.84
CA GLU A 176 18.88 2.35 8.84
C GLU A 176 17.52 3.00 8.55
N PHE A 177 16.70 2.42 7.67
CA PHE A 177 15.34 2.92 7.42
C PHE A 177 14.49 2.91 8.69
N VAL A 178 14.46 1.79 9.43
CA VAL A 178 13.69 1.69 10.68
C VAL A 178 14.21 2.70 11.72
N GLU A 179 15.53 2.82 11.87
CA GLU A 179 16.16 3.76 12.79
C GLU A 179 15.87 5.22 12.43
N CYS A 180 15.99 5.60 11.15
CA CYS A 180 15.75 6.97 10.68
C CYS A 180 14.26 7.35 10.65
N PHE A 181 13.37 6.42 10.29
CA PHE A 181 11.93 6.69 10.25
C PHE A 181 11.39 6.93 11.66
N GLY A 182 11.80 6.09 12.61
CA GLY A 182 11.45 6.21 14.02
C GLY A 182 9.95 6.11 14.31
N GLY A 183 9.61 6.17 15.60
CA GLY A 183 8.23 6.15 16.06
C GLY A 183 7.52 4.78 15.93
N PRO A 184 6.22 4.72 16.28
CA PRO A 184 5.51 3.46 16.53
C PRO A 184 5.27 2.59 15.28
N GLY A 185 5.39 3.15 14.07
CA GLY A 185 5.14 2.45 12.80
C GLY A 185 6.40 2.06 12.02
N ALA A 186 7.61 2.43 12.48
CA ALA A 186 8.85 2.20 11.74
C ALA A 186 9.09 0.71 11.46
N GLN A 187 8.95 -0.14 12.48
CA GLN A 187 9.15 -1.58 12.33
C GLN A 187 8.13 -2.22 11.39
N ASP A 188 6.86 -1.79 11.45
CA ASP A 188 5.81 -2.29 10.55
C ASP A 188 6.12 -1.95 9.08
N LEU A 189 6.56 -0.72 8.81
CA LEU A 189 6.96 -0.30 7.47
C LEU A 189 8.22 -1.02 6.99
N GLY A 190 9.21 -1.20 7.87
CA GLY A 190 10.40 -1.98 7.56
C GLY A 190 10.06 -3.42 7.17
N ASN A 191 9.16 -4.05 7.92
CA ASN A 191 8.70 -5.41 7.64
C ASN A 191 7.87 -5.51 6.34
N MET A 192 7.05 -4.48 6.04
CA MET A 192 6.35 -4.37 4.75
C MET A 192 7.35 -4.28 3.58
N PHE A 193 8.38 -3.44 3.67
CA PHE A 193 9.39 -3.34 2.62
C PHE A 193 10.20 -4.62 2.47
N GLU A 194 10.56 -5.28 3.58
CA GLU A 194 11.24 -6.58 3.52
C GLU A 194 10.35 -7.63 2.84
N PHE A 195 9.05 -7.64 3.14
CA PHE A 195 8.08 -8.48 2.46
C PHE A 195 8.02 -8.22 0.95
N TRP A 196 7.95 -6.96 0.53
CA TRP A 196 7.96 -6.60 -0.90
C TRP A 196 9.28 -6.97 -1.58
N LYS A 197 10.41 -6.66 -0.94
CA LYS A 197 11.76 -6.96 -1.41
C LYS A 197 11.98 -8.46 -1.63
N ARG A 198 11.37 -9.31 -0.80
CA ARG A 198 11.38 -10.79 -0.95
C ARG A 198 10.39 -11.32 -2.01
N GLY A 199 9.80 -10.46 -2.83
CA GLY A 199 8.84 -10.85 -3.88
C GLY A 199 7.42 -11.11 -3.37
N GLY A 200 7.09 -10.62 -2.18
CA GLY A 200 5.77 -10.80 -1.56
C GLY A 200 4.64 -10.03 -2.25
N GLN A 201 4.95 -8.92 -2.93
CA GLN A 201 3.97 -7.93 -3.42
C GLN A 201 3.00 -8.49 -4.47
N LYS A 202 3.50 -9.27 -5.46
CA LYS A 202 2.74 -10.00 -6.49
C LYS A 202 1.53 -9.24 -7.08
N MET A 203 1.78 -8.08 -7.70
CA MET A 203 0.72 -7.23 -8.29
C MET A 203 0.44 -7.55 -9.76
N ASN A 204 -0.64 -6.98 -10.32
CA ASN A 204 -1.06 -7.22 -11.70
C ASN A 204 -1.43 -5.92 -12.45
N CYS A 205 -0.46 -5.39 -13.19
CA CYS A 205 -0.64 -4.19 -14.01
C CYS A 205 -1.65 -4.41 -15.15
N ALA A 206 -1.64 -5.58 -15.80
CA ALA A 206 -2.56 -5.88 -16.90
C ALA A 206 -4.03 -5.89 -16.43
N LEU A 207 -4.31 -6.48 -15.27
CA LEU A 207 -5.63 -6.44 -14.64
C LEU A 207 -6.03 -5.03 -14.24
N THR A 208 -5.09 -4.22 -13.77
CA THR A 208 -5.36 -2.82 -13.41
C THR A 208 -5.73 -2.00 -14.65
N LEU A 209 -5.03 -2.21 -15.76
CA LEU A 209 -5.34 -1.58 -17.05
C LEU A 209 -6.70 -2.03 -17.60
N GLU A 210 -7.09 -3.29 -17.38
CA GLU A 210 -8.43 -3.77 -17.71
C GLU A 210 -9.52 -3.03 -16.90
N LEU A 211 -9.27 -2.80 -15.61
CA LEU A 211 -10.20 -2.11 -14.72
C LEU A 211 -10.27 -0.60 -15.00
N TYR A 212 -9.16 -0.01 -15.47
CA TYR A 212 -9.04 1.41 -15.77
C TYR A 212 -8.09 1.65 -16.96
N PRO A 213 -8.62 1.75 -18.19
CA PRO A 213 -7.81 1.91 -19.41
C PRO A 213 -6.97 3.19 -19.47
N GLU A 214 -7.36 4.24 -18.73
CA GLU A 214 -6.64 5.52 -18.64
C GLU A 214 -5.56 5.51 -17.54
N LEU A 215 -5.05 4.33 -17.18
CA LEU A 215 -4.03 4.13 -16.16
C LEU A 215 -2.76 4.93 -16.46
N GLN A 216 -2.46 5.89 -15.59
CA GLN A 216 -1.25 6.68 -15.58
C GLN A 216 -0.16 5.95 -14.80
N GLN A 217 0.96 5.69 -15.47
CA GLN A 217 2.17 5.21 -14.83
C GLN A 217 2.91 6.38 -14.16
N PHE A 218 3.97 6.06 -13.43
CA PHE A 218 4.69 7.04 -12.61
C PHE A 218 5.18 8.25 -13.41
N GLN A 219 5.71 8.07 -14.62
CA GLN A 219 6.19 9.17 -15.45
C GLN A 219 5.07 10.15 -15.83
N GLN A 220 3.90 9.65 -16.25
CA GLN A 220 2.76 10.53 -16.57
C GLN A 220 2.28 11.26 -15.31
N TRP A 221 2.24 10.57 -14.16
CA TRP A 221 1.85 11.18 -12.90
C TRP A 221 2.81 12.30 -12.47
N VAL A 222 4.13 12.10 -12.58
CA VAL A 222 5.12 13.15 -12.25
C VAL A 222 4.96 14.36 -13.17
N SER A 223 4.79 14.13 -14.48
CA SER A 223 4.56 15.22 -15.44
C SER A 223 3.32 16.04 -15.07
N ALA A 224 2.21 15.38 -14.74
CA ALA A 224 0.94 16.02 -14.39
C ALA A 224 0.96 16.73 -13.03
N ASN A 225 1.86 16.33 -12.11
CA ASN A 225 1.92 16.87 -10.74
C ASN A 225 3.24 17.63 -10.46
N SER A 226 3.98 18.00 -11.51
CA SER A 226 5.32 18.58 -11.41
C SER A 226 5.37 19.83 -10.52
N THR A 227 4.39 20.73 -10.61
CA THR A 227 4.31 21.93 -9.77
C THR A 227 4.18 21.59 -8.29
N ILE A 228 3.27 20.68 -7.94
CA ILE A 228 3.05 20.29 -6.53
C ILE A 228 4.28 19.56 -5.98
N LEU A 229 4.91 18.70 -6.77
CA LEU A 229 6.16 18.04 -6.39
C LEU A 229 7.28 19.06 -6.11
N ARG A 230 7.44 20.08 -6.97
CA ARG A 230 8.44 21.13 -6.74
C ARG A 230 8.17 21.91 -5.45
N THR A 231 6.94 22.39 -5.27
CA THR A 231 6.54 23.10 -4.05
C THR A 231 6.73 22.24 -2.80
N ALA A 232 6.38 20.96 -2.87
CA ALA A 232 6.57 20.04 -1.75
C ALA A 232 8.05 19.91 -1.37
N LEU A 233 8.98 19.93 -2.34
CA LEU A 233 10.42 19.79 -2.10
C LEU A 233 11.14 21.06 -1.62
N ASP A 234 10.53 22.23 -1.83
CA ASP A 234 11.09 23.53 -1.43
C ASP A 234 10.67 23.95 0.00
N ASN A 235 9.58 23.34 0.51
CA ASN A 235 9.13 23.46 1.91
C ASN A 235 9.81 22.44 2.82
#